data_AF-A0A397HS32-F1
#
_entry.id   AF-A0A397HS32-F1
#
_cell.length_a   1.000
_cell.length_b   1.000
_cell.length_c   1.000
_cell.angle_alpha   90.00
_cell.angle_beta   90.00
_cell.angle_gamma   90.00
#
_symmetry.space_group_name_H-M   'P 1'
#
loop_
_entity.id
_entity.type
_entity.pdbx_description
1 polymer ?
#
loop_
_entity_poly.entity_id
_entity_poly.type
_entity_poly.pdbx_seq_one_letter_code
_entity_poly.pdbx_strand_id
1 'polypeptide(L)'
;MAYHHILRQNSSFNLIKSSLMYNHFVYCSSICKSLLCHRLEFKSLQNAVKFISTNNFEASDLTLAKDNLFRDIYRNLRGPIVFLSRKRAFEIANKIIADHREFEKCFMEEIATIEKSSKEEVATIEKNFREEIATIEKKSREMVATIVVTIGKKFREEVAMIEKRLQAAQNDYRDLLIRFMRVRRNFNLRGAIEWAAQNDYRDLLIRFMRVRRNFNLRGAIEWVREQVSKGNYGDYSLLSIPLAITQSSTATNVQNKSSESTTPPYTSPSDKRLVQLMKNTTFSENLLKICEINKMTESHVRTCIAGLYHQLSKQANGYDKQEIAIDARFFTSNEILALGFIFRIYNISYLYYDDSGQLNNFPFKI
;
A
#
# COMPACT_ATOMS: atom_id res chain seq x y z
N MET A 1 12.11 -27.68 4.18
CA MET A 1 12.42 -28.27 2.85
C MET A 1 13.84 -27.98 2.35
N ALA A 2 14.42 -26.80 2.56
CA ALA A 2 15.79 -26.49 2.08
C ALA A 2 16.90 -27.41 2.65
N TYR A 3 16.75 -27.91 3.88
CA TYR A 3 17.75 -28.77 4.53
C TYR A 3 17.90 -30.17 3.90
N HIS A 4 16.81 -30.71 3.33
CA HIS A 4 16.84 -32.02 2.67
C HIS A 4 17.50 -31.99 1.28
N HIS A 5 17.44 -30.84 0.59
CA HIS A 5 18.08 -30.68 -0.72
C HIS A 5 19.60 -30.61 -0.62
N ILE A 6 20.13 -30.00 0.44
CA ILE A 6 21.58 -29.88 0.70
C ILE A 6 22.20 -31.25 1.04
N LEU A 7 21.51 -32.08 1.82
CA LEU A 7 21.99 -33.42 2.16
C LEU A 7 22.04 -34.37 0.95
N ARG A 8 21.12 -34.23 -0.01
CA ARG A 8 21.08 -35.07 -1.23
C ARG A 8 22.18 -34.70 -2.22
N GLN A 9 22.50 -33.42 -2.38
CA GLN A 9 23.61 -33.00 -3.24
C GLN A 9 24.98 -33.47 -2.72
N ASN A 10 25.16 -33.52 -1.40
CA ASN A 10 26.39 -34.02 -0.79
C ASN A 10 26.59 -35.54 -0.97
N SER A 11 25.52 -36.35 -1.04
CA SER A 11 25.67 -37.79 -1.26
C SER A 11 26.04 -38.13 -2.70
N SER A 12 25.46 -37.42 -3.68
CA SER A 12 25.80 -37.56 -5.11
C SER A 12 27.27 -37.19 -5.38
N PHE A 13 27.77 -36.14 -4.72
CA PHE A 13 29.16 -35.70 -4.86
C PHE A 13 30.16 -36.74 -4.33
N ASN A 14 29.82 -37.43 -3.24
CA ASN A 14 30.66 -38.48 -2.66
C ASN A 14 30.67 -39.78 -3.51
N LEU A 15 29.58 -40.09 -4.21
CA LEU A 15 29.50 -41.21 -5.15
C LEU A 15 30.40 -40.99 -6.39
N ILE A 16 30.38 -39.78 -6.95
CA ILE A 16 31.25 -39.40 -8.08
C ILE A 16 32.73 -39.46 -7.70
N LYS A 17 33.08 -38.98 -6.49
CA LYS A 17 34.46 -39.02 -5.99
C LYS A 17 34.97 -40.45 -5.78
N SER A 18 34.07 -41.36 -5.37
CA SER A 18 34.41 -42.77 -5.15
C SER A 18 34.60 -43.54 -6.46
N SER A 19 33.81 -43.26 -7.51
CA SER A 19 33.98 -43.93 -8.81
C SER A 19 35.25 -43.48 -9.54
N LEU A 20 35.63 -42.20 -9.41
CA LEU A 20 36.86 -41.66 -10.00
C LEU A 20 38.11 -42.30 -9.37
N MET A 21 38.10 -42.52 -8.06
CA MET A 21 39.19 -43.23 -7.35
C MET A 21 39.27 -44.71 -7.76
N TYR A 22 38.13 -45.37 -7.98
CA TYR A 22 38.08 -46.76 -8.39
C TYR A 22 38.60 -46.97 -9.83
N ASN A 23 38.21 -46.09 -10.76
CA ASN A 23 38.66 -46.16 -12.15
C ASN A 23 40.15 -45.85 -12.30
N HIS A 24 40.69 -44.93 -11.49
CA HIS A 24 42.13 -44.67 -11.46
C HIS A 24 42.93 -45.88 -10.92
N PHE A 25 42.39 -46.59 -9.92
CA PHE A 25 42.99 -47.80 -9.37
C PHE A 25 43.04 -48.95 -10.39
N VAL A 26 41.95 -49.16 -11.14
CA VAL A 26 41.90 -50.20 -12.19
C VAL A 26 42.85 -49.88 -13.36
N TYR A 27 42.92 -48.61 -13.76
CA TYR A 27 43.86 -48.16 -14.81
C TYR A 27 45.32 -48.38 -14.40
N CYS A 28 45.70 -48.00 -13.19
CA CYS A 28 47.04 -48.25 -12.65
C CYS A 28 47.35 -49.75 -12.50
N SER A 29 46.38 -50.58 -12.11
CA SER A 29 46.55 -52.04 -12.00
C SER A 29 46.85 -52.72 -13.34
N SER A 30 46.18 -52.31 -14.42
CA SER A 30 46.39 -52.84 -15.76
C SER A 30 47.76 -52.45 -16.35
N ILE A 31 48.20 -51.20 -16.14
CA ILE A 31 49.55 -50.76 -16.51
C ILE A 31 50.62 -51.54 -15.74
N CYS A 32 50.42 -51.75 -14.43
CA CYS A 32 51.33 -52.53 -13.60
C CYS A 32 51.44 -54.00 -14.05
N LYS A 33 50.35 -54.64 -14.49
CA LYS A 33 50.38 -56.01 -15.03
C LYS A 33 51.14 -56.11 -16.35
N SER A 34 50.95 -55.14 -17.25
CA SER A 34 51.68 -55.07 -18.53
C SER A 34 53.20 -54.90 -18.31
N LEU A 35 53.59 -54.02 -17.39
CA LEU A 35 55.00 -53.81 -17.03
C LEU A 35 55.63 -55.06 -16.38
N LEU A 36 54.85 -55.84 -15.61
CA LEU A 36 55.33 -57.08 -14.98
C LEU A 36 55.67 -58.16 -16.03
N CYS A 37 54.87 -58.28 -17.09
CA CYS A 37 55.12 -59.22 -18.19
C CYS A 37 56.40 -58.88 -18.96
N HIS A 38 56.67 -57.60 -19.21
CA HIS A 38 57.91 -57.17 -19.87
C HIS A 38 59.16 -57.40 -19.00
N ARG A 39 59.04 -57.33 -17.67
CA ARG A 39 60.13 -57.64 -16.73
C ARG A 39 60.56 -59.11 -16.79
N LEU A 40 59.64 -60.03 -17.06
CA LEU A 40 59.93 -61.47 -17.17
C LEU A 40 60.65 -61.80 -18.49
N GLU A 41 60.28 -61.18 -19.60
CA GLU A 41 60.97 -61.34 -20.90
C GLU A 41 62.42 -60.80 -20.83
N PHE A 42 62.64 -59.67 -20.16
CA PHE A 42 63.99 -59.10 -19.97
C PHE A 42 64.89 -60.01 -19.12
N LYS A 43 64.32 -60.70 -18.13
CA LYS A 43 65.04 -61.63 -17.24
C LYS A 43 65.46 -62.91 -17.97
N SER A 44 64.66 -63.38 -18.93
CA SER A 44 65.03 -64.48 -19.83
C SER A 44 66.23 -64.10 -20.72
N LEU A 45 66.23 -62.89 -21.28
CA LEU A 45 67.34 -62.40 -22.10
C LEU A 45 68.63 -62.23 -21.29
N GLN A 46 68.53 -61.69 -20.06
CA GLN A 46 69.67 -61.60 -19.14
C GLN A 46 70.23 -62.98 -18.76
N ASN A 47 69.37 -63.98 -18.56
CA ASN A 47 69.80 -65.36 -18.28
C ASN A 47 70.50 -66.00 -19.48
N ALA A 48 70.02 -65.75 -20.71
CA ALA A 48 70.66 -66.22 -21.94
C ALA A 48 72.06 -65.59 -22.13
N VAL A 49 72.20 -64.28 -21.90
CA VAL A 49 73.49 -63.58 -21.94
C VAL A 49 74.44 -64.10 -20.86
N LYS A 50 73.93 -64.34 -19.65
CA LYS A 50 74.73 -64.88 -18.54
C LYS A 50 75.23 -66.30 -18.85
N PHE A 51 74.37 -67.16 -19.41
CA PHE A 51 74.73 -68.52 -19.83
C PHE A 51 75.86 -68.54 -20.87
N ILE A 52 75.84 -67.62 -21.83
CA ILE A 52 76.89 -67.48 -22.85
C ILE A 52 78.21 -66.98 -22.23
N SER A 53 78.15 -66.14 -21.19
CA SER A 53 79.34 -65.60 -20.51
C SER A 53 80.08 -66.62 -19.64
N THR A 54 79.36 -67.55 -19.01
CA THR A 54 79.95 -68.54 -18.08
C THR A 54 80.61 -69.74 -18.76
N ASN A 55 80.29 -70.03 -20.03
CA ASN A 55 80.77 -71.23 -20.72
C ASN A 55 82.02 -71.02 -21.62
N ASN A 56 82.69 -69.88 -21.54
CA ASN A 56 83.86 -69.58 -22.38
C ASN A 56 84.98 -68.93 -21.56
N PHE A 57 85.68 -69.74 -20.77
CA PHE A 57 86.94 -69.39 -20.12
C PHE A 57 88.04 -70.29 -20.66
N GLU A 58 88.78 -69.79 -21.65
CA GLU A 58 90.24 -69.95 -21.87
C GLU A 58 90.57 -69.59 -23.33
N ALA A 59 91.51 -68.65 -23.50
CA ALA A 59 92.25 -68.21 -24.70
C ALA A 59 92.12 -66.70 -24.98
N SER A 60 93.22 -65.97 -24.75
CA SER A 60 93.38 -64.52 -24.95
C SER A 60 93.33 -64.08 -26.41
N ASP A 61 93.47 -64.99 -27.37
CA ASP A 61 93.29 -64.71 -28.81
C ASP A 61 91.82 -64.84 -29.25
N LEU A 62 90.98 -65.48 -28.44
CA LEU A 62 89.55 -65.59 -28.68
C LEU A 62 88.82 -64.28 -28.33
N THR A 63 89.42 -63.39 -27.53
CA THR A 63 88.84 -62.11 -27.13
C THR A 63 88.68 -61.16 -28.32
N LEU A 64 89.68 -61.08 -29.21
CA LEU A 64 89.62 -60.24 -30.41
C LEU A 64 88.69 -60.84 -31.50
N ALA A 65 88.70 -62.17 -31.64
CA ALA A 65 87.82 -62.89 -32.55
C ALA A 65 86.36 -62.87 -32.07
N LYS A 66 86.11 -62.97 -30.75
CA LYS A 66 84.79 -62.71 -30.14
C LYS A 66 84.34 -61.30 -30.40
N ASP A 67 85.18 -60.31 -30.17
CA ASP A 67 84.78 -58.91 -30.35
C ASP A 67 84.43 -58.59 -31.80
N ASN A 68 85.13 -59.16 -32.78
CA ASN A 68 84.80 -58.99 -34.19
C ASN A 68 83.56 -59.81 -34.59
N LEU A 69 83.42 -61.05 -34.11
CA LEU A 69 82.25 -61.89 -34.38
C LEU A 69 80.98 -61.31 -33.77
N PHE A 70 81.03 -60.88 -32.49
CA PHE A 70 79.90 -60.22 -31.84
C PHE A 70 79.57 -58.90 -32.53
N ARG A 71 80.57 -58.12 -32.95
CA ARG A 71 80.35 -56.87 -33.68
C ARG A 71 79.71 -57.10 -35.04
N ASP A 72 80.13 -58.12 -35.80
CA ASP A 72 79.55 -58.46 -37.10
C ASP A 72 78.17 -59.09 -37.00
N ILE A 73 77.94 -59.95 -36.01
CA ILE A 73 76.60 -60.45 -35.66
C ILE A 73 75.69 -59.28 -35.29
N TYR A 74 76.16 -58.34 -34.47
CA TYR A 74 75.38 -57.15 -34.12
C TYR A 74 75.15 -56.27 -35.34
N ARG A 75 76.14 -56.07 -36.22
CA ARG A 75 75.98 -55.25 -37.44
C ARG A 75 74.96 -55.84 -38.39
N ASN A 76 74.98 -57.15 -38.58
CA ASN A 76 74.09 -57.87 -39.49
C ASN A 76 72.68 -58.08 -38.90
N LEU A 77 72.55 -58.22 -37.57
CA LEU A 77 71.26 -58.43 -36.91
C LEU A 77 70.61 -57.15 -36.38
N ARG A 78 71.33 -56.02 -36.24
CA ARG A 78 70.77 -54.76 -35.73
C ARG A 78 69.62 -54.25 -36.59
N GLY A 79 69.72 -54.32 -37.91
CA GLY A 79 68.63 -53.94 -38.82
C GLY A 79 67.37 -54.78 -38.61
N PRO A 80 67.46 -56.12 -38.75
CA PRO A 80 66.33 -57.03 -38.51
C PRO A 80 65.74 -56.95 -37.10
N ILE A 81 66.56 -56.85 -36.05
CA ILE A 81 66.09 -56.73 -34.66
C ILE A 81 65.33 -55.43 -34.46
N VAL A 82 65.84 -54.30 -34.95
CA VAL A 82 65.15 -53.00 -34.87
C VAL A 82 63.85 -53.00 -35.67
N PHE A 83 63.83 -53.64 -36.84
CA PHE A 83 62.62 -53.78 -37.65
C PHE A 83 61.54 -54.62 -36.95
N LEU A 84 61.90 -55.80 -36.44
CA LEU A 84 60.97 -56.70 -35.74
C LEU A 84 60.45 -56.08 -34.44
N SER A 85 61.30 -55.38 -33.69
CA SER A 85 60.87 -54.68 -32.46
C SER A 85 59.95 -53.49 -32.77
N ARG A 86 60.20 -52.73 -33.85
CA ARG A 86 59.25 -51.69 -34.32
C ARG A 86 57.92 -52.28 -34.78
N LYS A 87 57.93 -53.39 -35.53
CA LYS A 87 56.71 -54.07 -35.98
C LYS A 87 55.88 -54.54 -34.79
N ARG A 88 56.48 -55.23 -33.82
CA ARG A 88 55.79 -55.69 -32.61
C ARG A 88 55.27 -54.52 -31.77
N ALA A 89 56.05 -53.44 -31.64
CA ALA A 89 55.60 -52.24 -30.96
C ALA A 89 54.38 -51.59 -31.64
N PHE A 90 54.35 -51.54 -32.98
CA PHE A 90 53.22 -51.03 -33.75
C PHE A 90 51.97 -51.91 -33.60
N GLU A 91 52.13 -53.25 -33.62
CA GLU A 91 51.03 -54.19 -33.37
C GLU A 91 50.45 -54.02 -31.95
N ILE A 92 51.31 -53.89 -30.93
CA ILE A 92 50.89 -53.63 -29.55
C ILE A 92 50.15 -52.29 -29.45
N ALA A 93 50.68 -51.23 -30.07
CA ALA A 93 50.04 -49.91 -30.06
C ALA A 93 48.64 -49.95 -30.71
N ASN A 94 48.49 -50.61 -31.85
CA ASN A 94 47.19 -50.76 -32.51
C ASN A 94 46.21 -51.56 -31.65
N LYS A 95 46.66 -52.61 -30.97
CA LYS A 95 45.82 -53.36 -30.03
C LYS A 95 45.36 -52.47 -28.86
N ILE A 96 46.26 -51.69 -28.27
CA ILE A 96 45.92 -50.75 -27.19
C ILE A 96 44.89 -49.72 -27.67
N ILE A 97 45.06 -49.18 -28.89
CA ILE A 97 44.10 -48.23 -29.48
C ILE A 97 42.74 -48.89 -29.70
N ALA A 98 42.71 -50.13 -30.18
CA ALA A 98 41.45 -50.87 -30.38
C ALA A 98 40.74 -51.14 -29.04
N ASP A 99 41.47 -51.65 -28.05
CA ASP A 99 40.95 -51.90 -26.70
C ASP A 99 40.45 -50.60 -26.05
N HIS A 100 41.15 -49.48 -26.26
CA HIS A 100 40.73 -48.17 -25.75
C HIS A 100 39.43 -47.69 -26.40
N ARG A 101 39.28 -47.86 -27.73
CA ARG A 101 38.03 -47.50 -28.43
C ARG A 101 36.85 -48.35 -27.99
N GLU A 102 37.06 -49.64 -27.74
CA GLU A 102 36.02 -50.52 -27.22
C GLU A 102 35.59 -50.09 -25.82
N PHE A 103 36.56 -49.76 -24.96
CA PHE A 103 36.30 -49.19 -23.63
C PHE A 103 35.53 -47.87 -23.71
N GLU A 104 35.98 -46.91 -24.54
CA GLU A 104 35.27 -45.65 -24.76
C GLU A 104 33.81 -45.89 -25.19
N LYS A 105 33.58 -46.84 -26.10
CA LYS A 105 32.24 -47.19 -26.55
C LYS A 105 31.37 -47.71 -25.39
N CYS A 106 31.88 -48.66 -24.59
CA CYS A 106 31.16 -49.17 -23.42
C CYS A 106 30.85 -48.06 -22.41
N PHE A 107 31.79 -47.14 -22.16
CA PHE A 107 31.56 -46.00 -21.26
C PHE A 107 30.47 -45.07 -21.77
N MET A 108 30.45 -44.78 -23.07
CA MET A 108 29.42 -43.92 -23.66
C MET A 108 28.03 -44.56 -23.61
N GLU A 109 27.94 -45.88 -23.79
CA GLU A 109 26.68 -46.64 -23.64
C GLU A 109 26.18 -46.64 -22.19
N GLU A 110 27.09 -46.80 -21.22
CA GLU A 110 26.76 -46.73 -19.79
C GLU A 110 26.29 -45.33 -19.39
N ILE A 111 27.00 -44.28 -19.84
CA ILE A 111 26.59 -42.88 -19.62
C ILE A 111 25.20 -42.62 -20.21
N ALA A 112 24.94 -43.05 -21.45
CA ALA A 112 23.63 -42.86 -22.09
C ALA A 112 22.51 -43.56 -21.31
N THR A 113 22.78 -44.74 -20.75
CA THR A 113 21.82 -45.50 -19.94
C THR A 113 21.53 -44.79 -18.62
N ILE A 114 22.55 -44.30 -17.93
CA ILE A 114 22.41 -43.53 -16.68
C ILE A 114 21.66 -42.20 -16.93
N GLU A 115 21.99 -41.50 -18.01
CA GLU A 115 21.28 -40.27 -18.39
C GLU A 115 19.80 -40.53 -18.69
N LYS A 116 19.49 -41.62 -19.38
CA LYS A 116 18.10 -42.00 -19.67
C LYS A 116 17.34 -42.30 -18.37
N SER A 117 17.90 -43.15 -17.51
CA SER A 117 17.29 -43.52 -16.23
C SER A 117 17.07 -42.30 -15.32
N SER A 118 18.08 -41.43 -15.20
CA SER A 118 17.95 -40.21 -14.39
C SER A 118 16.91 -39.22 -14.93
N LYS A 119 16.77 -39.07 -16.26
CA LYS A 119 15.71 -38.26 -16.87
C LYS A 119 14.31 -38.82 -16.55
N GLU A 120 14.15 -40.14 -16.60
CA GLU A 120 12.88 -40.81 -16.28
C GLU A 120 12.51 -40.65 -14.79
N GLU A 121 13.48 -40.76 -13.89
CA GLU A 121 13.29 -40.51 -12.45
C GLU A 121 12.88 -39.06 -12.19
N VAL A 122 13.56 -38.10 -12.80
CA VAL A 122 13.23 -36.66 -12.66
C VAL A 122 11.82 -36.37 -13.17
N ALA A 123 11.44 -36.91 -14.33
CA ALA A 123 10.10 -36.73 -14.88
C ALA A 123 9.01 -37.31 -13.96
N THR A 124 9.28 -38.47 -13.34
CA THR A 124 8.35 -39.09 -12.38
C THR A 124 8.20 -38.26 -11.12
N ILE A 125 9.31 -37.75 -10.57
CA ILE A 125 9.30 -36.87 -9.40
C ILE A 125 8.54 -35.58 -9.69
N GLU A 126 8.80 -34.96 -10.85
CA GLU A 126 8.12 -33.72 -11.26
C GLU A 126 6.61 -33.93 -11.41
N LYS A 127 6.19 -35.04 -12.01
CA LYS A 127 4.79 -35.42 -12.12
C LYS A 127 4.13 -35.54 -10.74
N ASN A 128 4.75 -36.26 -9.82
CA ASN A 128 4.22 -36.46 -8.46
C ASN A 128 4.08 -35.12 -7.71
N PHE A 129 5.07 -34.23 -7.82
CA PHE A 129 4.98 -32.89 -7.21
C PHE A 129 3.85 -32.04 -7.80
N ARG A 130 3.64 -32.09 -9.12
CA ARG A 130 2.53 -31.37 -9.77
C ARG A 130 1.17 -31.87 -9.27
N GLU A 131 1.00 -33.18 -9.09
CA GLU A 131 -0.22 -33.78 -8.56
C GLU A 131 -0.47 -33.41 -7.08
N GLU A 132 0.58 -33.39 -6.26
CA GLU A 132 0.51 -32.97 -4.86
C GLU A 132 0.12 -31.49 -4.74
N ILE A 133 0.74 -30.61 -5.54
CA ILE A 133 0.40 -29.17 -5.59
C ILE A 133 -1.06 -28.98 -5.99
N ALA A 134 -1.54 -29.66 -7.03
CA ALA A 134 -2.94 -29.57 -7.47
C ALA A 134 -3.93 -30.00 -6.37
N THR A 135 -3.56 -31.04 -5.60
CA THR A 135 -4.38 -31.53 -4.48
C THR A 135 -4.42 -30.52 -3.33
N ILE A 136 -3.29 -29.92 -2.98
CA ILE A 136 -3.21 -28.88 -1.94
C ILE A 136 -4.01 -27.64 -2.36
N GLU A 137 -3.85 -27.19 -3.61
CA GLU A 137 -4.60 -26.05 -4.13
C GLU A 137 -6.11 -26.30 -4.05
N LYS A 138 -6.59 -27.48 -4.47
CA LYS A 138 -8.00 -27.84 -4.40
C LYS A 138 -8.52 -27.76 -2.96
N LYS A 139 -7.83 -28.38 -2.00
CA LYS A 139 -8.20 -28.33 -0.56
C LYS A 139 -8.20 -26.90 -0.01
N SER A 140 -7.23 -26.07 -0.42
CA SER A 140 -7.17 -24.68 0.01
C SER A 140 -8.36 -23.86 -0.49
N ARG A 141 -8.79 -24.06 -1.76
CA ARG A 141 -9.96 -23.38 -2.33
C ARG A 141 -11.25 -23.79 -1.63
N GLU A 142 -11.42 -25.07 -1.32
CA GLU A 142 -12.58 -25.59 -0.58
C GLU A 142 -12.65 -25.01 0.85
N MET A 143 -11.50 -24.93 1.55
CA MET A 143 -11.42 -24.31 2.87
C MET A 143 -11.76 -22.82 2.83
N VAL A 144 -11.22 -22.07 1.87
CA VAL A 144 -11.54 -20.64 1.69
C VAL A 144 -13.02 -20.44 1.38
N ALA A 145 -13.62 -21.24 0.49
CA ALA A 145 -15.04 -21.16 0.18
C ALA A 145 -15.91 -21.37 1.44
N THR A 146 -15.55 -22.35 2.29
CA THR A 146 -16.25 -22.62 3.55
C THR A 146 -16.15 -21.44 4.53
N ILE A 147 -14.97 -20.84 4.64
CA ILE A 147 -14.74 -19.66 5.49
C ILE A 147 -15.59 -18.47 5.01
N VAL A 148 -15.57 -18.19 3.70
CA VAL A 148 -16.35 -17.08 3.09
C VAL A 148 -17.84 -17.24 3.34
N VAL A 149 -18.39 -18.46 3.15
CA VAL A 149 -19.81 -18.74 3.42
C VAL A 149 -20.15 -18.54 4.90
N THR A 150 -19.28 -19.02 5.80
CA THR A 150 -19.49 -18.92 7.25
C THR A 150 -19.45 -17.47 7.73
N ILE A 151 -18.45 -16.70 7.29
CA ILE A 151 -18.31 -15.28 7.60
C ILE A 151 -19.49 -14.49 7.03
N GLY A 152 -19.86 -14.75 5.77
CA GLY A 152 -21.01 -14.09 5.13
C GLY A 152 -22.33 -14.36 5.86
N LYS A 153 -22.52 -15.55 6.43
CA LYS A 153 -23.70 -15.85 7.26
C LYS A 153 -23.71 -15.04 8.55
N LYS A 154 -22.60 -15.00 9.30
CA LYS A 154 -22.48 -14.23 10.54
C LYS A 154 -22.72 -12.73 10.33
N PHE A 155 -22.13 -12.16 9.27
CA PHE A 155 -22.37 -10.75 8.94
C PHE A 155 -23.84 -10.45 8.64
N ARG A 156 -24.53 -11.32 7.89
CA ARG A 156 -25.97 -11.14 7.63
C ARG A 156 -26.80 -11.18 8.92
N GLU A 157 -26.45 -12.07 9.85
CA GLU A 157 -27.12 -12.16 11.16
C GLU A 157 -26.89 -10.92 12.03
N GLU A 158 -25.65 -10.40 12.07
CA GLU A 158 -25.31 -9.18 12.80
C GLU A 158 -26.01 -7.94 12.21
N VAL A 159 -26.01 -7.79 10.89
CA VAL A 159 -26.71 -6.69 10.20
C VAL A 159 -28.21 -6.74 10.50
N ALA A 160 -28.84 -7.91 10.39
CA ALA A 160 -30.26 -8.06 10.70
C ALA A 160 -30.58 -7.72 12.17
N MET A 161 -29.67 -8.00 13.11
CA MET A 161 -29.82 -7.61 14.51
C MET A 161 -29.73 -6.10 14.69
N ILE A 162 -28.78 -5.44 14.03
CA ILE A 162 -28.59 -3.99 14.07
C ILE A 162 -29.81 -3.27 13.48
N GLU A 163 -30.30 -3.72 12.32
CA GLU A 163 -31.50 -3.17 11.68
C GLU A 163 -32.73 -3.26 12.59
N LYS A 164 -32.94 -4.41 13.25
CA LYS A 164 -34.03 -4.56 14.23
C LYS A 164 -33.91 -3.58 15.40
N ARG A 165 -32.71 -3.39 15.94
CA ARG A 165 -32.47 -2.42 17.03
C ARG A 165 -32.70 -0.98 16.58
N LEU A 166 -32.25 -0.62 15.38
CA LEU A 166 -32.47 0.70 14.80
C LEU A 166 -33.97 0.96 14.60
N GLN A 167 -34.70 -0.02 14.07
CA GLN A 167 -36.14 0.10 13.87
C GLN A 167 -36.90 0.26 15.19
N ALA A 168 -36.50 -0.49 16.23
CA ALA A 168 -37.07 -0.34 17.58
C ALA A 168 -36.83 1.07 18.13
N ALA A 169 -35.59 1.58 18.05
CA ALA A 169 -35.25 2.93 18.49
C ALA A 169 -36.04 4.00 17.71
N GLN A 170 -36.21 3.85 16.40
CA GLN A 170 -37.02 4.78 15.60
C GLN A 170 -38.50 4.77 16.01
N ASN A 171 -39.04 3.61 16.36
CA ASN A 171 -40.42 3.48 16.83
C ASN A 171 -40.61 4.14 18.21
N ASP A 172 -39.66 3.95 19.14
CA ASP A 172 -39.66 4.62 20.44
C ASP A 172 -39.60 6.14 20.29
N TYR A 173 -38.77 6.64 19.37
CA TYR A 173 -38.70 8.05 19.01
C TYR A 173 -40.03 8.60 18.49
N ARG A 174 -40.71 7.85 17.62
CA ARG A 174 -42.03 8.24 17.11
C ARG A 174 -43.06 8.31 18.22
N ASP A 175 -43.08 7.33 19.13
CA ASP A 175 -44.02 7.33 20.25
C ASP A 175 -43.75 8.49 21.21
N LEU A 176 -42.48 8.78 21.52
CA LEU A 176 -42.09 9.93 22.33
C LEU A 176 -42.55 11.24 21.69
N LEU A 177 -42.37 11.41 20.38
CA LEU A 177 -42.83 12.58 19.64
C LEU A 177 -44.36 12.71 19.69
N ILE A 178 -45.10 11.61 19.53
CA ILE A 178 -46.56 11.60 19.62
C ILE A 178 -47.03 11.97 21.03
N ARG A 179 -46.42 11.40 22.07
CA ARG A 179 -46.72 11.73 23.48
C ARG A 179 -46.42 13.20 23.76
N PHE A 180 -45.28 13.71 23.30
CA PHE A 180 -44.93 15.12 23.41
C PHE A 180 -45.98 16.03 22.75
N MET A 181 -46.39 15.67 21.53
CA MET A 181 -47.40 16.41 20.77
C MET A 181 -48.79 16.38 21.43
N ARG A 182 -49.17 15.28 22.08
CA ARG A 182 -50.45 15.15 22.80
C ARG A 182 -50.47 15.93 24.11
N VAL A 183 -49.39 15.88 24.89
CA VAL A 183 -49.33 16.49 26.23
C VAL A 183 -49.33 18.03 26.16
N ARG A 184 -48.90 18.65 25.05
CA ARG A 184 -48.62 20.10 25.01
C ARG A 184 -49.26 20.85 23.85
N ARG A 185 -50.59 20.84 23.77
CA ARG A 185 -51.40 21.79 22.95
C ARG A 185 -51.12 23.30 23.24
N ASN A 186 -50.31 23.63 24.26
CA ASN A 186 -50.04 25.00 24.74
C ASN A 186 -48.53 25.36 24.87
N PHE A 187 -47.67 25.04 23.90
CA PHE A 187 -46.26 25.47 23.96
C PHE A 187 -45.98 26.75 23.17
N ASN A 188 -45.37 27.74 23.82
CA ASN A 188 -44.82 28.91 23.15
C ASN A 188 -43.46 28.57 22.51
N LEU A 189 -43.07 29.33 21.48
CA LEU A 189 -41.89 29.11 20.66
C LEU A 189 -40.59 28.94 21.49
N ARG A 190 -40.51 29.70 22.58
CA ARG A 190 -39.36 29.75 23.48
C ARG A 190 -39.09 28.42 24.18
N GLY A 191 -40.13 27.77 24.71
CA GLY A 191 -39.95 26.48 25.39
C GLY A 191 -39.52 25.36 24.44
N ALA A 192 -39.94 25.41 23.17
CA ALA A 192 -39.50 24.44 22.17
C ALA A 192 -38.01 24.60 21.83
N ILE A 193 -37.55 25.86 21.70
CA ILE A 193 -36.15 26.20 21.44
C ILE A 193 -35.25 25.79 22.62
N GLU A 194 -35.68 26.05 23.86
CA GLU A 194 -34.93 25.68 25.06
C GLU A 194 -34.77 24.15 25.21
N TRP A 195 -35.84 23.38 24.97
CA TRP A 195 -35.80 21.92 25.07
C TRP A 195 -34.93 21.27 23.98
N ALA A 196 -35.04 21.72 22.74
CA ALA A 196 -34.23 21.18 21.64
C ALA A 196 -32.74 21.53 21.78
N ALA A 197 -32.43 22.70 22.35
CA ALA A 197 -31.05 23.07 22.67
C ALA A 197 -30.45 22.21 23.80
N GLN A 198 -31.26 21.71 24.73
CA GLN A 198 -30.81 20.82 25.81
C GLN A 198 -30.56 19.38 25.36
N ASN A 199 -31.18 18.94 24.26
CA ASN A 199 -31.15 17.54 23.82
C ASN A 199 -30.48 17.36 22.44
N ASP A 200 -29.76 18.38 21.97
CA ASP A 200 -29.03 18.41 20.69
C ASP A 200 -29.87 18.08 19.43
N TYR A 201 -31.19 18.22 19.51
CA TYR A 201 -32.13 18.00 18.39
C TYR A 201 -32.31 19.25 17.52
N ARG A 202 -31.21 19.91 17.15
CA ARG A 202 -31.23 21.17 16.37
C ARG A 202 -31.99 21.01 15.04
N ASP A 203 -31.73 19.91 14.34
CA ASP A 203 -32.37 19.59 13.06
C ASP A 203 -33.88 19.32 13.20
N LEU A 204 -34.30 18.67 14.29
CA LEU A 204 -35.70 18.36 14.55
C LEU A 204 -36.48 19.63 14.88
N LEU A 205 -35.89 20.56 15.64
CA LEU A 205 -36.48 21.85 15.93
C LEU A 205 -36.65 22.69 14.66
N ILE A 206 -35.62 22.77 13.80
CA ILE A 206 -35.70 23.49 12.53
C ILE A 206 -36.80 22.88 11.64
N ARG A 207 -36.86 21.55 11.54
CA ARG A 207 -37.93 20.86 10.79
C ARG A 207 -39.31 21.10 11.40
N PHE A 208 -39.45 21.03 12.72
CA PHE A 208 -40.71 21.29 13.42
C PHE A 208 -41.20 22.73 13.24
N MET A 209 -40.29 23.69 13.33
CA MET A 209 -40.59 25.11 13.22
C MET A 209 -40.92 25.50 11.76
N ARG A 210 -40.29 24.85 10.77
CA ARG A 210 -40.68 24.93 9.35
C ARG A 210 -42.09 24.37 9.11
N VAL A 211 -42.42 23.20 9.66
CA VAL A 211 -43.76 22.57 9.53
C VAL A 211 -44.86 23.44 10.15
N ARG A 212 -44.56 24.18 11.22
CA ARG A 212 -45.51 25.09 11.88
C ARG A 212 -45.65 26.47 11.20
N ARG A 213 -44.97 26.73 10.07
CA ARG A 213 -44.90 28.05 9.39
C ARG A 213 -44.37 29.20 10.28
N ASN A 214 -43.63 28.88 11.35
CA ASN A 214 -43.22 29.83 12.37
C ASN A 214 -41.71 30.15 12.38
N PHE A 215 -40.92 29.63 11.42
CA PHE A 215 -39.49 29.93 11.31
C PHE A 215 -39.18 30.83 10.12
N ASN A 216 -39.59 32.09 10.23
CA ASN A 216 -39.28 33.15 9.27
C ASN A 216 -37.99 33.89 9.64
N LEU A 217 -37.66 34.96 8.91
CA LEU A 217 -36.45 35.76 9.11
C LEU A 217 -36.32 36.29 10.55
N ARG A 218 -37.44 36.68 11.18
CA ARG A 218 -37.47 37.08 12.59
C ARG A 218 -37.19 35.91 13.52
N GLY A 219 -37.82 34.75 13.29
CA GLY A 219 -37.58 33.54 14.07
C GLY A 219 -36.12 33.08 14.03
N ALA A 220 -35.45 33.25 12.88
CA ALA A 220 -34.02 32.98 12.74
C ALA A 220 -33.17 33.92 13.62
N ILE A 221 -33.47 35.22 13.65
CA ILE A 221 -32.76 36.18 14.50
C ILE A 221 -33.07 35.98 15.99
N GLU A 222 -34.30 35.60 16.35
CA GLU A 222 -34.63 35.21 17.72
C GLU A 222 -33.82 33.98 18.17
N TRP A 223 -33.65 33.00 17.30
CA TRP A 223 -32.79 31.85 17.58
C TRP A 223 -31.33 32.27 17.77
N VAL A 224 -30.78 33.16 16.93
CA VAL A 224 -29.42 33.70 17.09
C VAL A 224 -29.28 34.40 18.43
N ARG A 225 -30.23 35.26 18.81
CA ARG A 225 -30.24 35.96 20.11
C ARG A 225 -30.20 34.99 21.28
N GLU A 226 -30.89 33.85 21.15
CA GLU A 226 -30.90 32.82 22.17
C GLU A 226 -29.57 32.06 22.25
N GLN A 227 -28.91 31.78 21.11
CA GLN A 227 -27.56 31.21 21.09
C GLN A 227 -26.55 32.13 21.77
N VAL A 228 -26.59 33.44 21.47
CA VAL A 228 -25.71 34.44 22.10
C VAL A 228 -25.91 34.48 23.62
N SER A 229 -27.16 34.38 24.09
CA SER A 229 -27.47 34.38 25.52
C SER A 229 -26.91 33.16 26.26
N LYS A 230 -26.71 32.06 25.54
CA LYS A 230 -26.08 30.82 26.04
C LYS A 230 -24.55 30.83 25.88
N GLY A 231 -23.97 31.91 25.39
CA GLY A 231 -22.53 32.01 25.10
C GLY A 231 -22.10 31.26 23.85
N ASN A 232 -23.02 30.84 22.98
CA ASN A 232 -22.70 30.23 21.69
C ASN A 232 -22.64 31.30 20.58
N TYR A 233 -21.43 31.54 20.09
CA TYR A 233 -21.13 32.62 19.13
C TYR A 233 -21.02 32.13 17.67
N GLY A 234 -21.47 30.91 17.36
CA GLY A 234 -21.46 30.34 16.00
C GLY A 234 -20.14 29.67 15.63
N ASP A 235 -20.13 29.04 14.45
CA ASP A 235 -19.00 28.36 13.84
C ASP A 235 -18.40 29.22 12.72
N TYR A 236 -17.21 29.77 13.00
CA TYR A 236 -16.47 30.63 12.08
C TYR A 236 -15.73 29.87 10.97
N SER A 237 -15.65 28.53 11.05
CA SER A 237 -15.02 27.71 10.00
C SER A 237 -15.81 27.73 8.68
N LEU A 238 -17.06 28.17 8.72
CA LEU A 238 -17.94 28.28 7.56
C LEU A 238 -17.70 29.55 6.73
N LEU A 239 -16.84 30.46 7.20
CA LEU A 239 -16.47 31.69 6.49
C LEU A 239 -15.41 31.41 5.42
N SER A 240 -15.60 31.96 4.23
CA SER A 240 -14.72 31.72 3.08
C SER A 240 -13.61 32.78 3.02
N ILE A 241 -13.00 33.10 4.16
CA ILE A 241 -12.00 34.16 4.26
C ILE A 241 -10.63 33.63 3.82
N PRO A 242 -10.00 34.18 2.77
CA PRO A 242 -8.65 33.79 2.38
C PRO A 242 -7.65 34.14 3.49
N LEU A 243 -6.79 33.19 3.88
CA LEU A 243 -5.82 33.32 4.97
C LEU A 243 -4.65 34.31 4.70
N ALA A 244 -4.74 35.13 3.65
CA ALA A 244 -3.63 35.91 3.11
C ALA A 244 -3.86 37.42 3.21
N ILE A 245 -4.00 37.95 4.42
CA ILE A 245 -3.65 39.35 4.72
C ILE A 245 -2.92 39.35 6.07
N THR A 246 -1.72 38.77 6.08
CA THR A 246 -0.77 38.95 7.17
C THR A 246 0.51 39.45 6.54
N GLN A 247 0.56 40.77 6.29
CA GLN A 247 1.78 41.59 6.31
C GLN A 247 1.45 42.99 5.78
N SER A 248 1.26 43.91 6.73
CA SER A 248 1.62 45.33 6.67
C SER A 248 0.56 46.15 7.43
N SER A 249 0.71 46.19 8.74
CA SER A 249 0.31 47.36 9.51
C SER A 249 1.23 47.43 10.71
N THR A 250 2.38 48.06 10.46
CA THR A 250 3.23 48.67 11.45
C THR A 250 2.36 49.38 12.48
N ALA A 251 2.64 49.13 13.76
CA ALA A 251 2.02 49.84 14.87
C ALA A 251 2.31 51.35 14.74
N THR A 252 1.38 52.09 14.14
CA THR A 252 1.28 53.54 14.30
C THR A 252 0.18 53.79 15.31
N ASN A 253 0.63 54.03 16.53
CA ASN A 253 -0.14 54.54 17.65
C ASN A 253 -0.64 55.95 17.28
N VAL A 254 -1.75 56.04 16.56
CA VAL A 254 -2.44 57.31 16.28
C VAL A 254 -3.66 57.36 17.17
N GLN A 255 -3.54 58.12 18.26
CA GLN A 255 -4.69 58.70 18.95
C GLN A 255 -5.44 59.59 17.95
N ASN A 256 -6.45 59.02 17.28
CA ASN A 256 -7.45 59.82 16.59
C ASN A 256 -8.39 60.42 17.64
N LYS A 257 -8.09 61.66 18.04
CA LYS A 257 -9.08 62.59 18.57
C LYS A 257 -10.20 62.70 17.53
N SER A 258 -11.38 62.21 17.89
CA SER A 258 -12.61 62.47 17.16
C SER A 258 -12.93 63.96 17.25
N SER A 259 -12.87 64.66 16.12
CA SER A 259 -13.58 65.92 15.95
C SER A 259 -15.08 65.65 16.00
N GLU A 260 -15.74 66.15 17.04
CA GLU A 260 -17.19 66.16 17.20
C GLU A 260 -17.84 66.90 16.02
N SER A 261 -18.52 66.14 15.17
CA SER A 261 -19.59 66.65 14.31
C SER A 261 -20.87 66.66 15.14
N THR A 262 -21.31 67.85 15.54
CA THR A 262 -22.55 68.10 16.30
C THR A 262 -23.77 67.90 15.41
N THR A 263 -24.19 66.64 15.28
CA THR A 263 -25.58 66.28 14.92
C THR A 263 -26.01 65.15 15.85
N PRO A 264 -27.14 65.30 16.57
CA PRO A 264 -27.54 64.31 17.55
C PRO A 264 -27.86 62.98 16.83
N PRO A 265 -27.23 61.85 17.21
CA PRO A 265 -27.49 60.60 16.55
C PRO A 265 -28.90 60.16 16.92
N TYR A 266 -29.72 59.88 15.91
CA TYR A 266 -30.93 59.07 16.07
C TYR A 266 -30.54 57.82 16.88
N THR A 267 -30.90 57.76 18.16
CA THR A 267 -30.71 56.56 18.99
C THR A 267 -31.73 55.53 18.55
N SER A 268 -31.43 54.83 17.45
CA SER A 268 -32.17 53.66 17.03
C SER A 268 -32.15 52.63 18.16
N PRO A 269 -33.28 52.00 18.48
CA PRO A 269 -33.33 51.00 19.54
C PRO A 269 -32.38 49.84 19.19
N SER A 270 -31.42 49.58 20.09
CA SER A 270 -30.39 48.55 19.93
C SER A 270 -30.70 47.32 20.78
N ASP A 271 -30.62 46.13 20.20
CA ASP A 271 -30.81 44.88 20.94
C ASP A 271 -29.57 44.51 21.77
N LYS A 272 -29.72 44.41 23.10
CA LYS A 272 -28.62 44.14 24.03
C LYS A 272 -27.87 42.83 23.72
N ARG A 273 -28.56 41.79 23.22
CA ARG A 273 -27.95 40.49 22.93
C ARG A 273 -27.13 40.55 21.64
N LEU A 274 -27.63 41.22 20.60
CA LEU A 274 -26.86 41.43 19.37
C LEU A 274 -25.68 42.40 19.60
N VAL A 275 -25.83 43.40 20.47
CA VAL A 275 -24.70 44.23 20.92
C VAL A 275 -23.65 43.39 21.66
N GLN A 276 -24.07 42.42 22.48
CA GLN A 276 -23.17 41.48 23.14
C GLN A 276 -22.41 40.60 22.14
N LEU A 277 -23.05 40.16 21.05
CA LEU A 277 -22.38 39.46 19.95
C LEU A 277 -21.23 40.30 19.38
N MET A 278 -21.41 41.62 19.26
CA MET A 278 -20.35 42.53 18.77
C MET A 278 -19.19 42.68 19.75
N LYS A 279 -19.37 42.35 21.03
CA LYS A 279 -18.27 42.37 22.02
C LYS A 279 -17.38 41.14 21.93
N ASN A 280 -17.81 40.09 21.21
CA ASN A 280 -16.96 38.96 20.94
C ASN A 280 -15.84 39.37 19.96
N THR A 281 -14.58 39.12 20.34
CA THR A 281 -13.40 39.51 19.56
C THR A 281 -13.34 38.78 18.23
N THR A 282 -13.55 37.46 18.23
CA THR A 282 -13.60 36.63 17.02
C THR A 282 -14.69 37.10 16.05
N PHE A 283 -15.87 37.43 16.56
CA PHE A 283 -16.95 37.97 15.74
C PHE A 283 -16.54 39.31 15.11
N SER A 284 -16.03 40.23 15.91
CA SER A 284 -15.60 41.57 15.48
C SER A 284 -14.52 41.51 14.41
N GLU A 285 -13.49 40.70 14.61
CA GLU A 285 -12.37 40.57 13.66
C GLU A 285 -12.82 39.99 12.32
N ASN A 286 -13.70 38.99 12.33
CA ASN A 286 -14.24 38.42 11.09
C ASN A 286 -15.20 39.38 10.39
N LEU A 287 -16.01 40.13 11.14
CA LEU A 287 -16.86 41.17 10.58
C LEU A 287 -16.03 42.24 9.86
N LEU A 288 -14.94 42.69 10.49
CA LEU A 288 -14.04 43.69 9.91
C LEU A 288 -13.46 43.19 8.57
N LYS A 289 -12.91 41.97 8.53
CA LYS A 289 -12.36 41.37 7.31
C LYS A 289 -13.40 41.27 6.18
N ILE A 290 -14.62 40.87 6.52
CA ILE A 290 -15.72 40.78 5.54
C ILE A 290 -16.12 42.16 5.04
N CYS A 291 -16.16 43.17 5.92
CA CYS A 291 -16.42 44.54 5.52
C CYS A 291 -15.33 45.06 4.56
N GLU A 292 -14.06 44.78 4.84
CA GLU A 292 -12.93 45.14 3.97
C GLU A 292 -13.04 44.49 2.57
N ILE A 293 -13.31 43.18 2.52
CA ILE A 293 -13.47 42.43 1.25
C ILE A 293 -14.60 43.02 0.40
N ASN A 294 -15.70 43.42 1.03
CA ASN A 294 -16.88 43.96 0.37
C ASN A 294 -16.86 45.50 0.25
N LYS A 295 -15.77 46.17 0.64
CA LYS A 295 -15.60 47.63 0.61
C LYS A 295 -16.71 48.40 1.36
N MET A 296 -17.12 47.88 2.51
CA MET A 296 -18.16 48.47 3.36
C MET A 296 -17.59 49.04 4.66
N THR A 297 -18.23 50.07 5.19
CA THR A 297 -17.84 50.67 6.47
C THR A 297 -18.32 49.81 7.64
N GLU A 298 -17.40 49.23 8.40
CA GLU A 298 -17.68 48.34 9.54
C GLU A 298 -18.66 48.96 10.56
N SER A 299 -18.49 50.24 10.89
CA SER A 299 -19.34 50.95 11.85
C SER A 299 -20.81 50.99 11.43
N HIS A 300 -21.09 51.07 10.13
CA HIS A 300 -22.46 51.03 9.60
C HIS A 300 -23.05 49.63 9.71
N VAL A 301 -22.28 48.58 9.37
CA VAL A 301 -22.73 47.19 9.48
C VAL A 301 -22.96 46.79 10.95
N ARG A 302 -22.09 47.21 11.88
CA ARG A 302 -22.29 47.03 13.33
C ARG A 302 -23.59 47.66 13.82
N THR A 303 -23.86 48.90 13.39
CA THR A 303 -25.11 49.60 13.72
C THR A 303 -26.32 48.84 13.18
N CYS A 304 -26.25 48.32 11.96
CA CYS A 304 -27.30 47.47 11.38
C CYS A 304 -27.52 46.22 12.23
N ILE A 305 -26.46 45.48 12.60
CA ILE A 305 -26.58 44.27 13.43
C ILE A 305 -27.28 44.55 14.76
N ALA A 306 -26.89 45.63 15.44
CA ALA A 306 -27.52 46.03 16.70
C ALA A 306 -29.02 46.35 16.53
N GLY A 307 -29.43 46.86 15.36
CA GLY A 307 -30.81 47.21 15.02
C GLY A 307 -31.65 46.10 14.37
N LEU A 308 -31.04 44.99 13.92
CA LEU A 308 -31.71 43.96 13.10
C LEU A 308 -33.00 43.43 13.72
N TYR A 309 -33.01 43.14 15.03
CA TYR A 309 -34.19 42.61 15.70
C TYR A 309 -35.38 43.60 15.64
N HIS A 310 -35.11 44.89 15.80
CA HIS A 310 -36.15 45.92 15.72
C HIS A 310 -36.60 46.16 14.28
N GLN A 311 -35.68 46.12 13.32
CA GLN A 311 -36.00 46.29 11.91
C GLN A 311 -36.91 45.16 11.40
N LEU A 312 -36.57 43.92 11.75
CA LEU A 312 -37.37 42.73 11.41
C LEU A 312 -38.70 42.65 12.14
N SER A 313 -38.87 43.39 13.25
CA SER A 313 -40.14 43.51 13.94
C SER A 313 -41.06 44.57 13.31
N LYS A 314 -40.52 45.55 12.57
CA LYS A 314 -41.29 46.61 11.90
C LYS A 314 -41.75 46.19 10.52
N GLN A 315 -40.90 45.49 9.78
CA GLN A 315 -41.25 44.98 8.47
C GLN A 315 -42.15 43.76 8.65
N ALA A 316 -43.30 43.73 7.96
CA ALA A 316 -44.19 42.57 7.90
C ALA A 316 -43.57 41.39 7.09
N ASN A 317 -42.25 41.25 7.17
CA ASN A 317 -41.44 40.33 6.40
C ASN A 317 -41.51 38.93 7.02
N GLY A 318 -42.37 38.09 6.46
CA GLY A 318 -42.32 36.65 6.64
C GLY A 318 -43.47 36.03 7.42
N TYR A 319 -44.65 36.65 7.48
CA TYR A 319 -45.84 35.94 7.96
C TYR A 319 -46.32 34.87 6.96
N ASP A 320 -46.00 35.02 5.66
CA ASP A 320 -46.52 34.12 4.61
C ASP A 320 -45.46 33.31 3.83
N LYS A 321 -44.16 33.52 4.07
CA LYS A 321 -43.08 32.78 3.38
C LYS A 321 -42.60 31.60 4.23
N GLN A 322 -42.63 30.39 3.66
CA GLN A 322 -42.20 29.15 4.32
C GLN A 322 -40.67 29.05 4.52
N GLU A 323 -39.92 29.93 3.86
CA GLU A 323 -38.45 29.90 3.80
C GLU A 323 -37.86 31.23 4.29
N ILE A 324 -36.67 31.15 4.89
CA ILE A 324 -35.92 32.34 5.31
C ILE A 324 -35.37 33.02 4.06
N ALA A 325 -35.86 34.21 3.75
CA ALA A 325 -35.47 34.97 2.57
C ALA A 325 -34.95 36.36 2.96
N ILE A 326 -33.79 36.73 2.43
CA ILE A 326 -33.25 38.08 2.45
C ILE A 326 -33.61 38.72 1.11
N ASP A 327 -34.39 39.80 1.13
CA ASP A 327 -34.96 40.40 -0.07
C ASP A 327 -34.54 41.86 -0.15
N ALA A 328 -33.72 42.19 -1.15
CA ALA A 328 -33.01 43.46 -1.25
C ALA A 328 -33.93 44.67 -1.38
N ARG A 329 -35.18 44.46 -1.82
CA ARG A 329 -36.23 45.50 -1.85
C ARG A 329 -36.58 46.05 -0.46
N PHE A 330 -36.29 45.30 0.60
CA PHE A 330 -36.61 45.67 1.99
C PHE A 330 -35.39 45.96 2.85
N PHE A 331 -34.18 45.65 2.40
CA PHE A 331 -32.96 45.76 3.20
C PHE A 331 -31.90 46.56 2.46
N THR A 332 -31.22 47.44 3.18
CA THR A 332 -30.03 48.12 2.67
C THR A 332 -28.87 47.13 2.50
N SER A 333 -27.90 47.45 1.65
CA SER A 333 -26.71 46.62 1.44
C SER A 333 -25.99 46.23 2.74
N ASN A 334 -25.93 47.14 3.72
CA ASN A 334 -25.33 46.86 5.03
C ASN A 334 -26.13 45.83 5.84
N GLU A 335 -27.46 45.90 5.79
CA GLU A 335 -28.35 44.95 6.47
C GLU A 335 -28.33 43.58 5.80
N ILE A 336 -28.27 43.53 4.46
CA ILE A 336 -28.14 42.29 3.69
C ILE A 336 -26.83 41.59 4.07
N LEU A 337 -25.70 42.31 4.07
CA LEU A 337 -24.41 41.75 4.49
C LEU A 337 -24.46 41.25 5.94
N ALA A 338 -25.02 42.05 6.86
CA ALA A 338 -25.16 41.68 8.26
C ALA A 338 -25.96 40.38 8.45
N LEU A 339 -27.11 40.24 7.78
CA LEU A 339 -27.95 39.04 7.83
C LEU A 339 -27.23 37.82 7.25
N GLY A 340 -26.62 37.97 6.07
CA GLY A 340 -25.88 36.89 5.43
C GLY A 340 -24.73 36.39 6.30
N PHE A 341 -23.96 37.31 6.88
CA PHE A 341 -22.84 36.98 7.76
C PHE A 341 -23.29 36.21 8.99
N ILE A 342 -24.30 36.73 9.70
CA ILE A 342 -24.88 36.08 10.89
C ILE A 342 -25.42 34.70 10.53
N PHE A 343 -26.17 34.57 9.45
CA PHE A 343 -26.72 33.27 9.05
C PHE A 343 -25.66 32.27 8.65
N ARG A 344 -24.55 32.71 8.06
CA ARG A 344 -23.43 31.83 7.71
C ARG A 344 -22.76 31.26 8.95
N ILE A 345 -22.38 32.09 9.93
CA ILE A 345 -21.70 31.60 11.15
C ILE A 345 -22.61 30.72 12.01
N TYR A 346 -23.92 30.86 11.87
CA TYR A 346 -24.90 30.07 12.60
C TYR A 346 -25.47 28.90 11.78
N ASN A 347 -24.94 28.67 10.58
CA ASN A 347 -25.37 27.62 9.65
C ASN A 347 -26.89 27.64 9.36
N ILE A 348 -27.46 28.84 9.21
CA ILE A 348 -28.85 29.05 8.87
C ILE A 348 -28.95 29.16 7.35
N SER A 349 -29.67 28.24 6.72
CA SER A 349 -29.94 28.29 5.27
C SER A 349 -30.98 29.37 4.95
N TYR A 350 -30.67 30.20 3.94
CA TYR A 350 -31.52 31.28 3.46
C TYR A 350 -31.49 31.41 1.93
N LEU A 351 -32.51 32.06 1.38
CA LEU A 351 -32.58 32.49 -0.02
C LEU A 351 -32.31 33.99 -0.14
N TYR A 352 -31.78 34.43 -1.29
CA TYR A 352 -31.57 35.84 -1.59
C TYR A 352 -32.37 36.26 -2.82
N TYR A 353 -33.11 37.36 -2.68
CA TYR A 353 -33.82 38.02 -3.77
C TYR A 353 -33.19 39.39 -4.02
N ASP A 354 -32.87 39.69 -5.28
CA ASP A 354 -32.29 40.98 -5.67
C ASP A 354 -33.34 42.12 -5.70
N ASP A 355 -32.91 43.31 -6.09
CA ASP A 355 -33.77 44.51 -6.12
C ASP A 355 -34.94 44.38 -7.12
N SER A 356 -34.84 43.47 -8.08
CA SER A 356 -35.94 43.13 -9.00
C SER A 356 -36.93 42.12 -8.42
N GLY A 357 -36.63 41.56 -7.24
CA GLY A 357 -37.40 40.51 -6.58
C GLY A 357 -37.16 39.11 -7.16
N GLN A 358 -36.10 38.92 -7.94
CA GLN A 358 -35.75 37.62 -8.52
C GLN A 358 -34.79 36.85 -7.60
N LEU A 359 -34.95 35.53 -7.55
CA LEU A 359 -34.05 34.66 -6.79
C LEU A 359 -32.66 34.70 -7.44
N ASN A 360 -31.64 35.06 -6.66
CA ASN A 360 -30.29 35.27 -7.17
C ASN A 360 -29.22 34.78 -6.18
N ASN A 361 -27.97 34.71 -6.63
CA ASN A 361 -26.83 34.45 -5.77
C ASN A 361 -26.63 35.61 -4.79
N PHE A 362 -26.23 35.27 -3.56
CA PHE A 362 -25.96 36.28 -2.54
C PHE A 362 -24.82 37.21 -3.01
N PRO A 363 -24.98 38.54 -2.93
CA PRO A 363 -24.13 39.49 -3.66
C PRO A 363 -22.80 39.78 -2.96
N PHE A 364 -22.62 39.31 -1.72
CA PHE A 364 -21.41 39.55 -0.93
C PHE A 364 -20.59 38.28 -0.71
N LYS A 365 -19.29 38.46 -0.55
CA LYS A 365 -18.37 37.38 -0.19
C LYS A 365 -18.34 37.24 1.34
N ILE A 366 -18.64 36.04 1.84
CA ILE A 366 -18.68 35.68 3.27
C ILE A 366 -17.78 34.49 3.55
#